data_AF-A0A0U1DUY9-F1
#
_entry.id   AF-A0A0U1DUY9-F1
#
_cell.length_a   1.000
_cell.length_b   1.000
_cell.length_c   1.000
_cell.angle_alpha   90.00
_cell.angle_beta   90.00
_cell.angle_gamma   90.00
#
_symmetry.space_group_name_H-M   'P 1'
#
loop_
_entity.id
_entity.type
_entity.pdbx_description
1 polymer ?
#
loop_
_entity_poly.entity_id
_entity_poly.type
_entity_poly.pdbx_seq_one_letter_code
_entity_poly.pdbx_strand_id
1 'polypeptide(L)'
;MTGVDEQRRLTAFHEAGHVVAVELRGGQVLDVTIEPDGRNLGLTQHCSKPCDYGFIAYAGPWATARAQWPLSELDGQDQDGCTFADYVTVELIREVDGDFAVYKAHIDDDHRYLGPTDAKIVQASREALWHRELEALWPAIQARANGLLNI
;
A
#
# COMPACT_ATOMS: atom_id res chain seq x y z
N MET A 1 -4.44 11.87 21.08
CA MET A 1 -3.37 11.42 20.17
C MET A 1 -2.87 12.67 19.47
N THR A 2 -1.58 12.98 19.59
CA THR A 2 -1.02 14.16 18.91
C THR A 2 -0.92 13.88 17.40
N GLY A 3 -0.78 14.91 16.56
CA GLY A 3 -0.60 14.71 15.12
C GLY A 3 0.64 13.88 14.76
N VAL A 4 1.66 13.91 15.62
CA VAL A 4 2.89 13.10 15.48
C VAL A 4 2.61 11.62 15.76
N ASP A 5 1.80 11.32 16.78
CA ASP A 5 1.44 9.93 17.11
C ASP A 5 0.60 9.29 16.00
N GLU A 6 -0.31 10.06 15.39
CA GLU A 6 -1.10 9.55 14.26
C GLU A 6 -0.24 9.32 13.02
N GLN A 7 0.68 10.24 12.71
CA GLN A 7 1.60 10.04 11.59
C GLN A 7 2.45 8.79 11.78
N ARG A 8 3.02 8.59 12.97
CA ARG A 8 3.81 7.37 13.28
C ARG A 8 2.95 6.11 13.18
N ARG A 9 1.69 6.16 13.63
CA ARG A 9 0.73 5.07 13.48
C ARG A 9 0.49 4.76 12.00
N LEU A 10 0.20 5.76 11.18
CA LEU A 10 -0.04 5.57 9.74
C LEU A 10 1.20 5.02 9.01
N THR A 11 2.39 5.51 9.34
CA THR A 11 3.65 4.93 8.84
C THR A 11 3.79 3.46 9.25
N ALA A 12 3.45 3.08 10.48
CA ALA A 12 3.49 1.67 10.88
C ALA A 12 2.52 0.78 10.08
N PHE A 13 1.33 1.29 9.73
CA PHE A 13 0.41 0.59 8.83
C PHE A 13 0.97 0.47 7.41
N HIS A 14 1.55 1.55 6.89
CA HIS A 14 2.19 1.59 5.58
C HIS A 14 3.28 0.50 5.46
N GLU A 15 4.26 0.52 6.37
CA GLU A 15 5.36 -0.45 6.35
C GLU A 15 4.88 -1.89 6.60
N ALA A 16 3.88 -2.07 7.48
CA ALA A 16 3.27 -3.37 7.69
C ALA A 16 2.59 -3.92 6.43
N GLY A 17 1.99 -3.04 5.61
CA GLY A 17 1.41 -3.39 4.31
C GLY A 17 2.46 -4.00 3.39
N HIS A 18 3.63 -3.35 3.23
CA HIS A 18 4.73 -3.88 2.44
C HIS A 18 5.25 -5.21 2.98
N VAL A 19 5.52 -5.29 4.29
CA VAL A 19 6.06 -6.51 4.91
C VAL A 19 5.14 -7.70 4.66
N VAL A 20 3.84 -7.56 4.92
CA VAL A 20 2.87 -8.65 4.71
C VAL A 20 2.77 -9.01 3.23
N ALA A 21 2.81 -8.03 2.32
CA ALA A 21 2.79 -8.28 0.88
C ALA A 21 4.05 -9.03 0.40
N VAL A 22 5.24 -8.67 0.91
CA VAL A 22 6.50 -9.37 0.64
C VAL A 22 6.41 -10.82 1.09
N GLU A 23 5.95 -11.06 2.32
CA GLU A 23 5.82 -12.40 2.91
C GLU A 23 4.81 -13.25 2.12
N LEU A 24 3.65 -12.68 1.75
CA LEU A 24 2.64 -13.37 0.93
C LEU A 24 3.20 -13.83 -0.42
N ARG A 25 4.03 -13.01 -1.06
CA ARG A 25 4.64 -13.33 -2.36
C ARG A 25 5.89 -14.21 -2.24
N GLY A 26 6.24 -14.62 -1.03
CA GLY A 26 7.41 -15.47 -0.75
C GLY A 26 8.74 -14.75 -0.93
N GLY A 27 8.74 -13.42 -0.86
CA GLY A 27 9.95 -12.60 -0.77
C GLY A 27 10.54 -12.60 0.64
N GLN A 28 11.67 -11.90 0.79
CA GLN A 28 12.34 -11.74 2.07
C GLN A 28 12.40 -10.27 2.46
N VAL A 29 11.92 -9.94 3.66
CA VAL A 29 12.16 -8.63 4.28
C VAL A 29 13.59 -8.61 4.84
N LEU A 30 14.35 -7.61 4.47
CA LEU A 30 15.73 -7.40 4.89
C LEU A 30 15.82 -6.43 6.07
N ASP A 31 15.02 -5.37 6.03
CA ASP A 31 14.96 -4.35 7.07
C ASP A 31 13.57 -3.67 7.05
N VAL A 32 13.13 -3.20 8.21
CA VAL A 32 11.90 -2.41 8.34
C VAL A 32 12.05 -1.38 9.46
N THR A 33 11.76 -0.12 9.15
CA THR A 33 11.77 0.99 10.12
C THR A 33 10.58 1.90 9.91
N ILE A 34 10.06 2.45 11.00
CA ILE A 34 9.04 3.51 11.02
C ILE A 34 9.61 4.84 11.52
N GLU A 35 10.93 4.88 11.75
CA GLU A 35 11.65 6.05 12.19
C GLU A 35 12.16 6.83 10.98
N PRO A 36 11.89 8.15 10.88
CA PRO A 36 12.30 8.93 9.73
C PRO A 36 13.83 9.04 9.61
N ASP A 37 14.36 8.92 8.39
CA ASP A 37 15.80 9.04 8.11
C ASP A 37 16.17 10.36 7.38
N GLY A 38 15.23 11.30 7.34
CA GLY A 38 15.35 12.58 6.64
C GLY A 38 15.03 12.52 5.15
N ARG A 39 14.83 11.33 4.57
CA ARG A 39 14.34 11.13 3.20
C ARG A 39 12.98 10.45 3.16
N ASN A 40 12.76 9.49 4.05
CA ASN A 40 11.51 8.75 4.15
C ASN A 40 10.93 8.84 5.56
N LEU A 41 9.62 8.65 5.69
CA LEU A 41 8.94 8.57 6.99
C LEU A 41 9.05 7.17 7.61
N GLY A 42 9.24 6.16 6.78
CA GLY A 42 9.56 4.77 7.11
C GLY A 42 10.28 4.12 5.93
N LEU A 43 10.71 2.86 6.08
CA LEU A 43 11.32 2.11 5.00
C LEU A 43 11.16 0.61 5.21
N THR A 44 10.69 -0.09 4.18
CA THR A 44 10.76 -1.55 4.08
C THR A 44 11.73 -1.95 2.97
N GLN A 45 12.88 -2.51 3.35
CA GLN A 45 13.82 -3.10 2.40
C GLN A 45 13.50 -4.57 2.20
N HIS A 46 13.43 -5.03 0.94
CA HIS A 46 13.08 -6.41 0.64
C HIS A 46 13.80 -6.96 -0.60
N CYS A 47 13.85 -8.29 -0.69
CA CYS A 47 14.26 -9.03 -1.87
C CYS A 47 13.05 -9.85 -2.37
N SER A 48 12.47 -9.43 -3.49
CA SER A 48 11.28 -10.08 -4.08
C SER A 48 11.45 -10.22 -5.60
N LYS A 49 10.54 -10.96 -6.25
CA LYS A 49 10.57 -11.06 -7.72
C LYS A 49 10.05 -9.75 -8.33
N PRO A 50 10.62 -9.28 -9.46
CA PRO A 50 10.17 -8.05 -10.11
C PRO A 50 8.67 -8.03 -10.47
N CYS A 51 8.06 -9.17 -10.78
CA CYS A 51 6.63 -9.27 -11.07
C CYS A 51 5.73 -8.95 -9.86
N ASP A 52 6.27 -9.02 -8.64
CA ASP A 52 5.53 -8.77 -7.40
C ASP A 52 5.68 -7.32 -6.92
N TYR A 53 6.60 -6.54 -7.50
CA TYR A 53 6.92 -5.19 -7.03
C TYR A 53 5.72 -4.24 -7.09
N GLY A 54 4.89 -4.33 -8.14
CA GLY A 54 3.68 -3.51 -8.24
C GLY A 54 2.69 -3.78 -7.11
N PHE A 55 2.51 -5.04 -6.72
CA PHE A 55 1.63 -5.41 -5.60
C PHE A 55 2.21 -4.95 -4.26
N ILE A 56 3.52 -5.16 -4.05
CA ILE A 56 4.20 -4.77 -2.82
C ILE A 56 4.13 -3.26 -2.64
N ALA A 57 4.47 -2.48 -3.68
CA ALA A 57 4.38 -1.01 -3.65
C ALA A 57 2.95 -0.51 -3.42
N TYR A 58 1.95 -1.20 -3.98
CA TYR A 58 0.55 -0.84 -3.76
C TYR A 58 0.07 -1.11 -2.32
N ALA A 59 0.66 -2.10 -1.62
CA ALA A 59 0.20 -2.56 -0.32
C ALA A 59 0.38 -1.54 0.82
N GLY A 60 1.44 -0.72 0.79
CA GLY A 60 1.68 0.31 1.81
C GLY A 60 0.61 1.40 1.78
N PRO A 61 0.41 2.11 0.66
CA PRO A 61 -0.63 3.12 0.50
C PRO A 61 -2.04 2.57 0.77
N TRP A 62 -2.29 1.32 0.34
CA TRP A 62 -3.55 0.64 0.64
C TRP A 62 -3.76 0.46 2.16
N ALA A 63 -2.73 0.06 2.90
CA ALA A 63 -2.82 -0.13 4.34
C ALA A 63 -3.01 1.21 5.09
N THR A 64 -2.35 2.27 4.64
CA THR A 64 -2.55 3.64 5.14
C THR A 64 -3.98 4.12 4.90
N ALA A 65 -4.50 3.92 3.68
CA ALA A 65 -5.88 4.22 3.35
C ALA A 65 -6.85 3.43 4.23
N ARG A 66 -6.62 2.12 4.42
CA ARG A 66 -7.47 1.25 5.22
C ARG A 66 -7.50 1.63 6.70
N ALA A 67 -6.38 2.12 7.23
CA ALA A 67 -6.26 2.59 8.62
C ALA A 67 -7.01 3.90 8.87
N GLN A 68 -7.23 4.71 7.83
CA GLN A 68 -7.98 5.97 7.86
C GLN A 68 -9.45 5.80 7.47
N TRP A 69 -9.77 4.76 6.69
CA TRP A 69 -11.10 4.51 6.16
C TRP A 69 -12.14 4.35 7.29
N PRO A 70 -13.22 5.17 7.30
CA PRO A 70 -14.14 5.22 8.43
C PRO A 70 -15.17 4.08 8.46
N LEU A 71 -15.34 3.34 7.36
CA LEU A 71 -16.33 2.26 7.28
C LEU A 71 -15.69 0.89 7.53
N SER A 72 -16.52 -0.06 7.98
CA SER A 72 -16.08 -1.44 8.14
C SER A 72 -15.85 -2.15 6.80
N GLU A 73 -16.68 -1.83 5.81
CA GLU A 73 -16.68 -2.43 4.46
C GLU A 73 -16.03 -1.47 3.43
N LEU A 74 -15.45 -2.02 2.37
CA LEU A 74 -14.69 -1.25 1.36
C LEU A 74 -15.54 -0.70 0.20
N ASP A 75 -16.75 -1.23 0.01
CA ASP A 75 -17.66 -0.88 -1.09
C ASP A 75 -18.59 0.30 -0.77
N GLY A 76 -18.42 0.92 0.40
CA GLY A 76 -19.14 2.11 0.81
C GLY A 76 -18.53 3.41 0.28
N GLN A 77 -19.24 4.50 0.59
CA GLN A 77 -18.79 5.88 0.41
C GLN A 77 -18.81 6.58 1.76
N ASP A 78 -17.81 7.43 2.03
CA ASP A 78 -17.83 8.27 3.21
C ASP A 78 -18.86 9.42 3.10
N GLN A 79 -18.86 10.32 4.09
CA GLN A 79 -19.83 11.42 4.17
C GLN A 79 -19.68 12.45 3.03
N ASP A 80 -18.49 12.52 2.41
CA ASP A 80 -18.18 13.42 1.31
C ASP A 80 -18.35 12.74 -0.06
N GLY A 81 -18.75 11.47 -0.08
CA GLY A 81 -18.94 10.66 -1.29
C GLY A 81 -17.66 10.02 -1.80
N CYS A 82 -16.55 10.07 -1.05
CA CYS A 82 -15.30 9.44 -1.44
C CYS A 82 -15.40 7.91 -1.24
N THR A 83 -14.88 7.18 -2.22
CA THR A 83 -14.76 5.71 -2.16
C THR A 83 -13.44 5.31 -1.50
N PHE A 84 -13.32 4.05 -1.09
CA PHE A 84 -12.05 3.54 -0.58
C PHE A 84 -10.91 3.66 -1.62
N ALA A 85 -11.21 3.48 -2.91
CA ALA A 85 -10.23 3.65 -3.98
C ALA A 85 -9.70 5.09 -4.09
N ASP A 86 -10.51 6.09 -3.74
CA ASP A 86 -10.07 7.49 -3.68
C ASP A 86 -9.03 7.70 -2.57
N TYR A 87 -9.22 7.07 -1.40
CA TYR A 87 -8.25 7.10 -0.31
C TYR A 87 -6.93 6.46 -0.72
N VAL A 88 -6.97 5.28 -1.37
CA VAL A 88 -5.75 4.62 -1.87
C VAL A 88 -5.04 5.49 -2.91
N THR A 89 -5.79 6.12 -3.81
CA THR A 89 -5.23 7.02 -4.82
C THR A 89 -4.52 8.21 -4.17
N VAL A 90 -5.12 8.82 -3.14
CA VAL A 90 -4.50 9.91 -2.38
C VAL A 90 -3.21 9.46 -1.70
N GLU A 91 -3.20 8.30 -1.06
CA GLU A 91 -1.99 7.79 -0.39
C GLU A 91 -0.89 7.41 -1.39
N LEU A 92 -1.23 6.85 -2.54
CA LEU A 92 -0.26 6.58 -3.60
C LEU A 92 0.44 7.87 -4.06
N ILE A 93 -0.32 8.91 -4.41
CA ILE A 93 0.28 10.13 -4.97
C ILE A 93 1.02 11.01 -3.96
N ARG A 94 0.91 10.74 -2.65
CA ARG A 94 1.65 11.46 -1.60
C ARG A 94 3.16 11.21 -1.66
N GLU A 95 3.58 10.03 -2.09
CA GLU A 95 4.99 9.64 -2.18
C GLU A 95 5.40 9.33 -3.62
N VAL A 96 5.49 10.39 -4.43
CA VAL A 96 5.71 10.31 -5.89
C VAL A 96 7.01 9.57 -6.26
N ASP A 97 8.06 9.71 -5.46
CA ASP A 97 9.38 9.11 -5.70
C ASP A 97 9.58 7.72 -5.05
N GLY A 98 8.55 7.21 -4.34
CA GLY A 98 8.55 5.92 -3.63
C GLY A 98 7.64 4.90 -4.29
N ASP A 99 6.65 4.43 -3.55
CA ASP A 99 5.69 3.42 -4.03
C ASP A 99 5.00 3.80 -5.33
N PHE A 100 4.64 5.07 -5.49
CA PHE A 100 4.00 5.53 -6.69
C PHE A 100 4.87 5.32 -7.93
N ALA A 101 6.17 5.57 -7.84
CA ALA A 101 7.09 5.35 -8.96
C ALA A 101 7.15 3.87 -9.36
N VAL A 102 7.20 2.97 -8.38
CA VAL A 102 7.25 1.51 -8.61
C VAL A 102 5.94 1.01 -9.20
N TYR A 103 4.80 1.40 -8.61
CA TYR A 103 3.47 1.08 -9.10
C TYR A 103 3.23 1.64 -10.51
N LYS A 104 3.62 2.90 -10.74
CA LYS A 104 3.51 3.57 -12.04
C LYS A 104 4.34 2.90 -13.12
N ALA A 105 5.58 2.49 -12.82
CA ALA A 105 6.41 1.76 -13.77
C ALA A 105 5.72 0.46 -14.23
N HIS A 106 5.04 -0.23 -13.31
CA HIS A 106 4.28 -1.43 -13.62
C HIS A 106 3.06 -1.15 -14.52
N ILE A 107 2.37 -0.03 -14.33
CA ILE A 107 1.27 0.42 -15.20
C ILE A 107 1.79 0.86 -16.58
N ASP A 108 2.89 1.60 -16.63
CA ASP A 108 3.46 2.11 -17.87
C ASP A 108 3.91 0.95 -18.79
N ASP A 109 4.34 -0.18 -18.21
CA ASP A 109 4.58 -1.43 -18.95
C ASP A 109 3.28 -1.97 -19.60
N ASP A 110 2.16 -2.04 -18.87
CA ASP A 110 0.89 -2.48 -19.46
C ASP A 110 0.44 -1.57 -20.61
N HIS A 111 0.54 -0.25 -20.41
CA HIS A 111 0.22 0.73 -21.45
C HIS A 111 1.08 0.56 -22.71
N ARG A 112 2.36 0.21 -22.53
CA ARG A 112 3.30 -0.03 -23.62
C ARG A 112 2.94 -1.28 -24.43
N TYR A 113 2.50 -2.37 -23.78
CA TYR A 113 2.28 -3.65 -24.45
C TYR A 113 0.83 -3.90 -24.90
N LEU A 114 -0.15 -3.36 -24.19
CA LEU A 114 -1.58 -3.61 -24.41
C LEU A 114 -2.30 -2.43 -25.07
N GLY A 115 -1.71 -1.23 -25.03
CA GLY A 115 -2.37 0.01 -25.42
C GLY A 115 -3.33 0.54 -24.34
N PRO A 116 -3.79 1.80 -24.47
CA PRO A 116 -4.39 2.54 -23.36
C PRO A 116 -5.76 2.04 -22.88
N THR A 117 -6.55 1.41 -23.75
CA THR A 117 -7.87 0.88 -23.38
C THR A 117 -7.72 -0.41 -22.57
N ASP A 118 -6.95 -1.36 -23.09
CA ASP A 118 -6.79 -2.67 -22.47
C ASP A 118 -5.95 -2.59 -21.19
N ALA A 119 -4.93 -1.72 -21.16
CA ALA A 119 -4.15 -1.47 -19.95
C ALA A 119 -5.02 -0.99 -18.78
N LYS A 120 -6.01 -0.12 -19.03
CA LYS A 120 -6.95 0.33 -17.99
C LYS A 120 -7.84 -0.80 -17.48
N ILE A 121 -8.29 -1.69 -18.35
CA ILE A 121 -9.10 -2.86 -17.96
C ILE A 121 -8.27 -3.81 -17.10
N VAL A 122 -7.03 -4.06 -17.50
CA VAL A 122 -6.08 -4.91 -16.76
C VAL A 122 -5.74 -4.30 -15.41
N GLN A 123 -5.44 -3.00 -15.37
CA GLN A 123 -5.19 -2.26 -14.14
C GLN A 123 -6.36 -2.37 -13.17
N ALA A 124 -7.58 -2.05 -13.60
CA ALA A 124 -8.77 -2.11 -12.76
C ALA A 124 -9.04 -3.53 -12.24
N SER A 125 -8.86 -4.55 -13.08
CA SER A 125 -9.03 -5.96 -12.70
C SER A 125 -7.98 -6.40 -11.68
N ARG A 126 -6.73 -5.95 -11.87
CA ARG A 126 -5.60 -6.25 -10.98
C ARG A 126 -5.79 -5.60 -9.61
N GLU A 127 -6.13 -4.31 -9.58
CA GLU A 127 -6.40 -3.59 -8.34
C GLU A 127 -7.58 -4.19 -7.59
N ALA A 128 -8.66 -4.59 -8.28
CA ALA A 128 -9.78 -5.28 -7.64
C ALA A 128 -9.38 -6.62 -6.99
N LEU A 129 -8.44 -7.36 -7.59
CA LEU A 129 -7.87 -8.57 -6.97
C LEU A 129 -6.99 -8.21 -5.76
N TRP A 130 -6.12 -7.21 -5.92
CA TRP A 130 -5.25 -6.75 -4.84
C TRP A 130 -6.03 -6.23 -3.63
N HIS A 131 -7.13 -5.49 -3.84
CA HIS A 131 -8.04 -5.06 -2.78
C HIS A 131 -8.57 -6.25 -1.97
N ARG A 132 -8.99 -7.32 -2.65
CA ARG A 132 -9.53 -8.51 -1.97
C ARG A 132 -8.45 -9.26 -1.19
N GLU A 133 -7.27 -9.40 -1.77
CA GLU A 133 -6.13 -10.05 -1.11
C GLU A 133 -5.69 -9.27 0.13
N LEU A 134 -5.54 -7.95 0.02
CA LEU A 134 -5.11 -7.10 1.12
C LEU A 134 -6.18 -6.98 2.21
N GLU A 135 -7.47 -6.95 1.87
CA GLU A 135 -8.55 -6.99 2.88
C GLU A 135 -8.55 -8.31 3.64
N ALA A 136 -8.34 -9.44 2.97
CA ALA A 136 -8.20 -10.73 3.64
C ALA A 136 -6.98 -10.77 4.58
N LEU A 137 -5.93 -10.02 4.27
CA LEU A 137 -4.70 -9.89 5.05
C LEU A 137 -4.75 -8.76 6.09
N TRP A 138 -5.82 -7.97 6.13
CA TRP A 138 -5.92 -6.81 7.01
C TRP A 138 -5.63 -7.13 8.48
N PRO A 139 -6.13 -8.24 9.08
CA PRO A 139 -5.76 -8.60 10.44
C PRO A 139 -4.26 -8.83 10.65
N ALA A 140 -3.57 -9.40 9.67
CA ALA A 140 -2.12 -9.62 9.73
C ALA A 140 -1.34 -8.30 9.61
N ILE A 141 -1.80 -7.39 8.75
CA ILE A 141 -1.25 -6.03 8.62
C ILE A 141 -1.42 -5.28 9.94
N GLN A 142 -2.59 -5.33 10.57
CA GLN A 142 -2.84 -4.73 11.88
C GLN A 142 -1.89 -5.29 12.96
N ALA A 143 -1.72 -6.61 13.01
CA ALA A 143 -0.83 -7.26 13.96
C ALA A 143 0.64 -6.83 13.74
N ARG A 144 1.09 -6.77 12.49
CA ARG A 144 2.45 -6.33 12.15
C ARG A 144 2.67 -4.86 12.48
N ALA A 145 1.73 -3.98 12.15
CA ALA A 145 1.80 -2.55 12.47
C ALA A 145 1.90 -2.30 13.98
N ASN A 146 1.07 -2.99 14.76
CA ASN A 146 1.14 -2.95 16.22
C ASN A 146 2.49 -3.47 16.74
N GLY A 147 3.06 -4.49 16.11
CA GLY A 147 4.41 -4.97 16.39
C GLY A 147 5.45 -3.86 16.22
N LEU A 148 5.44 -3.18 15.07
CA LEU A 148 6.38 -2.08 14.75
C LEU A 148 6.28 -0.90 15.72
N LEU A 149 5.07 -0.58 16.21
CA LEU A 149 4.88 0.52 17.14
C LEU A 149 5.48 0.28 18.54
N ASN A 150 5.74 -0.98 18.89
CA ASN A 150 6.25 -1.41 20.20
C ASN A 150 7.77 -1.71 20.20
N ILE A 151 8.46 -1.42 19.10
CA ILE A 151 9.92 -1.49 18.96
C ILE A 151 10.51 -0.09 19.18
#